data_AF-A0A534L2V7-F1
#
_entry.id   AF-A0A534L2V7-F1
#
_cell.length_a   1.000
_cell.length_b   1.000
_cell.length_c   1.000
_cell.angle_alpha   90.00
_cell.angle_beta   90.00
_cell.angle_gamma   90.00
#
_symmetry.space_group_name_H-M   'P 1'
#
loop_
_entity.id
_entity.type
_entity.pdbx_description
1 polymer ?
#
loop_
_entity_poly.entity_id
_entity_poly.type
_entity_poly.pdbx_seq_one_letter_code
_entity_poly.pdbx_strand_id
1 'polypeptide(L)'
;MTRPWSSTRSARSNGRRTLFGECDRPPSATAPEACVQGLRQVVRAGGRRIRPVHVQALPEGKTIRHLRLPRVRRGRGARAAGEDVEGAKVRRLDERDIGAAIALTNLENWGYTRADFVRLLTLSPEGCFVVEAKGCIVGVLTTTTYDGLAFLGAVIVSPELRGKGVGKQMMEAALDHLRSTGVRTVRLNAYLNAIPFYERLGFQREYEVVRWTGPTRTGRARGVRPVRLDDLDGLARFDATYFGANRRPLLDLLAEEVPSTFLVAESRGSIRGFLAGNPGGDTCEIGPWVVAPESGAVAGDLYRGLVAAAGTPDVAFSGPSTNEALREFVRDQRFEEVFRALRMRWGADEFAGDPRGIWALGGLEKG
;
A
#
# COMPACT_ATOMS: atom_id res chain seq x y z
N MET A 1 -34.02 44.50 -14.57
CA MET A 1 -34.68 45.62 -13.88
C MET A 1 -35.25 45.08 -12.56
N THR A 2 -34.45 44.90 -11.52
CA THR A 2 -34.22 45.83 -10.39
C THR A 2 -35.47 46.26 -9.60
N ARG A 3 -35.54 45.71 -8.37
CA ARG A 3 -35.98 46.28 -7.08
C ARG A 3 -37.49 46.22 -6.72
N PRO A 4 -37.87 46.36 -5.41
CA PRO A 4 -37.14 46.05 -4.15
C PRO A 4 -38.01 45.53 -2.95
N TRP A 5 -37.34 45.19 -1.83
CA TRP A 5 -37.74 45.36 -0.40
C TRP A 5 -39.02 44.65 0.11
N SER A 6 -39.20 44.23 1.37
CA SER A 6 -38.74 44.65 2.71
C SER A 6 -39.13 43.55 3.72
N SER A 7 -38.24 43.07 4.59
CA SER A 7 -38.08 43.43 6.02
C SER A 7 -38.98 42.70 7.05
N THR A 8 -38.29 42.27 8.12
CA THR A 8 -38.67 42.26 9.55
C THR A 8 -39.66 41.23 10.14
N ARG A 9 -39.04 40.32 10.93
CA ARG A 9 -39.34 39.85 12.30
C ARG A 9 -40.76 40.04 12.87
N SER A 10 -41.29 38.96 13.42
CA SER A 10 -42.08 39.00 14.65
C SER A 10 -41.92 37.69 15.44
N ALA A 11 -41.47 37.83 16.69
CA ALA A 11 -41.49 36.78 17.70
C ALA A 11 -42.91 36.55 18.21
N ARG A 12 -43.20 35.34 18.70
CA ARG A 12 -44.12 35.13 19.83
C ARG A 12 -43.83 33.80 20.50
N SER A 13 -43.50 33.92 21.78
CA SER A 13 -43.34 32.89 22.79
C SER A 13 -44.69 32.44 23.37
N ASN A 14 -44.78 31.17 23.73
CA ASN A 14 -45.54 30.58 24.85
C ASN A 14 -45.04 29.13 24.94
N GLY A 15 -44.63 28.52 26.05
CA GLY A 15 -44.75 28.85 27.47
C GLY A 15 -45.29 27.62 28.21
N ARG A 16 -44.47 27.05 29.12
CA ARG A 16 -44.74 26.08 30.23
C ARG A 16 -44.68 24.56 29.91
N ARG A 17 -43.68 23.85 30.50
CA ARG A 17 -43.67 23.03 31.76
C ARG A 17 -44.41 21.68 31.54
N THR A 18 -43.86 20.49 31.82
CA THR A 18 -43.29 19.98 33.08
C THR A 18 -42.40 18.73 32.89
N LEU A 19 -41.60 18.43 33.91
CA LEU A 19 -40.70 17.27 34.11
C LEU A 19 -41.43 15.97 34.47
N PHE A 20 -40.78 14.84 34.15
CA PHE A 20 -40.60 13.55 34.87
C PHE A 20 -40.85 12.29 34.01
N GLY A 21 -39.93 11.32 34.12
CA GLY A 21 -40.22 9.90 33.88
C GLY A 21 -39.19 9.13 33.05
N GLU A 22 -38.26 8.44 33.72
CA GLU A 22 -37.62 7.22 33.22
C GLU A 22 -38.67 6.11 33.05
N CYS A 23 -38.60 5.34 31.95
CA CYS A 23 -38.42 3.87 31.93
C CYS A 23 -38.55 3.28 30.50
N ASP A 24 -37.60 2.38 30.21
CA ASP A 24 -37.69 1.16 29.39
C ASP A 24 -38.07 1.18 27.90
N ARG A 25 -37.09 0.81 27.07
CA ARG A 25 -37.30 0.02 25.84
C ARG A 25 -36.29 -1.14 25.72
N PRO A 26 -36.66 -2.29 25.12
CA PRO A 26 -35.89 -3.53 25.09
C PRO A 26 -34.87 -3.59 23.92
N PRO A 27 -34.04 -4.65 23.84
CA PRO A 27 -32.75 -4.62 23.15
C PRO A 27 -32.88 -4.84 21.64
N SER A 28 -32.22 -4.01 20.84
CA SER A 28 -31.96 -4.29 19.43
C SER A 28 -30.61 -4.99 19.30
N ALA A 29 -30.63 -6.19 18.72
CA ALA A 29 -29.52 -7.10 18.50
C ALA A 29 -28.24 -6.42 18.01
N THR A 30 -27.18 -6.57 18.79
CA THR A 30 -25.81 -6.24 18.41
C THR A 30 -25.28 -7.28 17.43
N ALA A 31 -24.78 -6.80 16.29
CA ALA A 31 -23.86 -7.58 15.46
C ALA A 31 -22.61 -7.93 16.30
N PRO A 32 -21.99 -9.10 16.09
CA PRO A 32 -20.87 -9.52 16.93
C PRO A 32 -19.70 -8.54 16.77
N GLU A 33 -19.34 -7.89 17.87
CA GLU A 33 -18.09 -7.14 18.02
C GLU A 33 -16.93 -8.04 17.60
N ALA A 34 -16.13 -7.58 16.64
CA ALA A 34 -14.89 -8.24 16.27
C ALA A 34 -14.05 -8.45 17.52
N CYS A 35 -13.85 -9.70 17.90
CA CYS A 35 -13.12 -10.11 19.09
C CYS A 35 -11.62 -9.86 18.89
N VAL A 36 -11.19 -8.62 19.08
CA VAL A 36 -9.78 -8.27 19.30
C VAL A 36 -9.62 -8.10 20.81
N GLN A 37 -9.56 -9.23 21.52
CA GLN A 37 -9.33 -9.21 22.97
C GLN A 37 -7.89 -8.83 23.28
N GLY A 38 -7.73 -7.63 23.86
CA GLY A 38 -6.81 -7.44 24.99
C GLY A 38 -5.43 -6.84 24.70
N LEU A 39 -5.36 -5.57 24.28
CA LEU A 39 -4.22 -4.70 24.59
C LEU A 39 -4.73 -3.28 24.91
N ARG A 40 -4.74 -2.91 26.21
CA ARG A 40 -5.04 -1.55 26.66
C ARG A 40 -3.82 -0.66 26.48
N GLN A 41 -3.98 0.44 25.74
CA GLN A 41 -2.99 1.50 25.64
C GLN A 41 -3.06 2.40 26.89
N VAL A 42 -1.95 2.57 27.60
CA VAL A 42 -1.84 3.59 28.67
C VAL A 42 -1.61 4.94 28.00
N VAL A 43 -2.64 5.79 27.99
CA VAL A 43 -2.55 7.18 27.51
C VAL A 43 -2.18 8.08 28.70
N ARG A 44 -1.01 8.73 28.65
CA ARG A 44 -0.72 9.89 29.51
C ARG A 44 -1.29 11.16 28.88
N ALA A 45 -2.03 11.93 29.67
CA ALA A 45 -2.59 13.21 29.28
C ALA A 45 -1.52 14.32 29.27
N GLY A 46 -1.50 15.13 28.20
CA GLY A 46 -0.84 16.44 28.17
C GLY A 46 0.09 16.65 26.96
N GLY A 47 -0.30 17.54 26.04
CA GLY A 47 0.58 18.15 25.05
C GLY A 47 0.31 17.76 23.58
N ARG A 48 -0.13 18.73 22.77
CA ARG A 48 -0.28 18.77 21.29
C ARG A 48 -0.39 17.43 20.53
N ARG A 49 -1.58 17.16 19.98
CA ARG A 49 -1.82 16.08 18.99
C ARG A 49 -0.97 16.31 17.74
N ILE A 50 0.10 15.53 17.59
CA ILE A 50 0.75 15.26 16.29
C ILE A 50 0.06 14.01 15.72
N ARG A 51 -0.51 14.12 14.53
CA ARG A 51 -1.14 13.00 13.80
C ARG A 51 -0.03 12.09 13.25
N PRO A 52 -0.21 10.76 13.20
CA PRO A 52 0.84 9.84 12.85
C PRO A 52 1.27 10.01 11.39
N VAL A 53 2.55 10.36 11.22
CA VAL A 53 3.29 10.30 9.96
C VAL A 53 3.38 8.83 9.55
N HIS A 54 2.91 8.50 8.35
CA HIS A 54 3.03 7.14 7.81
C HIS A 54 4.51 6.72 7.76
N VAL A 55 4.80 5.61 8.43
CA VAL A 55 6.10 4.96 8.61
C VAL A 55 7.16 5.86 9.29
N GLN A 56 7.13 5.92 10.62
CA GLN A 56 8.37 6.15 11.38
C GLN A 56 9.26 4.91 11.24
N ALA A 57 10.17 4.94 10.27
CA ALA A 57 11.40 4.19 10.39
C ALA A 57 12.13 4.70 11.65
N LEU A 58 12.60 3.78 12.48
CA LEU A 58 13.42 4.10 13.65
C LEU A 58 14.65 4.91 13.19
N PRO A 59 14.91 6.11 13.73
CA PRO A 59 16.13 6.82 13.45
C PRO A 59 17.25 6.19 14.29
N GLU A 60 18.20 5.53 13.64
CA GLU A 60 19.64 5.71 13.85
C GLU A 60 20.42 4.63 13.08
N GLY A 61 21.04 5.05 11.98
CA GLY A 61 22.15 4.34 11.39
C GLY A 61 23.31 4.28 12.37
N LYS A 62 23.59 3.10 12.92
CA LYS A 62 24.91 2.74 13.45
C LYS A 62 25.33 1.41 12.86
N THR A 63 26.40 1.46 12.07
CA THR A 63 27.15 0.29 11.62
C THR A 63 27.62 -0.51 12.83
N ILE A 64 27.01 -1.65 13.12
CA ILE A 64 27.53 -2.56 14.16
C ILE A 64 28.67 -3.38 13.55
N ARG A 65 29.89 -2.87 13.65
CA ARG A 65 31.10 -3.69 13.59
C ARG A 65 31.21 -4.49 14.89
N HIS A 66 31.30 -5.81 14.76
CA HIS A 66 31.57 -6.80 15.81
C HIS A 66 30.71 -6.72 17.09
N LEU A 67 29.51 -7.31 17.06
CA LEU A 67 28.88 -7.82 18.29
C LEU A 67 29.22 -9.31 18.45
N ARG A 68 30.04 -9.64 19.44
CA ARG A 68 30.25 -11.01 19.91
C ARG A 68 28.95 -11.45 20.59
N LEU A 69 28.14 -12.28 19.92
CA LEU A 69 26.94 -12.87 20.50
C LEU A 69 27.32 -13.72 21.73
N PRO A 70 26.65 -13.58 22.89
CA PRO A 70 26.84 -14.50 24.01
C PRO A 70 26.46 -15.92 23.57
N ARG A 71 27.33 -16.89 23.84
CA ARG A 71 27.00 -18.31 23.68
C ARG A 71 25.82 -18.66 24.59
N VAL A 72 24.62 -18.74 24.01
CA VAL A 72 23.47 -19.35 24.67
C VAL A 72 23.75 -20.84 24.80
N ARG A 73 23.77 -21.34 26.05
CA ARG A 73 23.86 -22.77 26.37
C ARG A 73 22.75 -23.52 25.63
N ARG A 74 23.13 -24.48 24.79
CA ARG A 74 22.23 -25.51 24.24
C ARG A 74 21.58 -26.26 25.41
N GLY A 75 20.31 -25.98 25.66
CA GLY A 75 19.43 -26.95 26.32
C GLY A 75 19.28 -28.15 25.39
N ARG A 76 19.68 -29.34 25.86
CA ARG A 76 19.44 -30.61 25.18
C ARG A 76 17.95 -30.90 25.19
N GLY A 77 17.36 -31.10 24.01
CA GLY A 77 16.00 -31.59 23.84
C GLY A 77 15.51 -31.39 22.41
N ALA A 78 15.67 -32.41 21.58
CA ALA A 78 15.14 -32.45 20.22
C ALA A 78 13.63 -32.73 20.22
N ARG A 79 12.86 -32.00 19.41
CA ARG A 79 11.64 -32.43 18.64
C ARG A 79 11.54 -31.49 17.43
N ALA A 80 11.73 -31.96 16.19
CA ALA A 80 10.80 -32.71 15.32
C ALA A 80 9.70 -31.83 14.70
N ALA A 81 9.35 -32.17 13.46
CA ALA A 81 8.48 -31.50 12.48
C ALA A 81 7.37 -30.57 12.99
N GLY A 82 7.09 -29.52 12.20
CA GLY A 82 6.08 -28.51 12.47
C GLY A 82 4.75 -29.11 12.91
N GLU A 83 4.36 -28.77 14.13
CA GLU A 83 2.98 -28.87 14.56
C GLU A 83 2.25 -27.71 13.88
N ASP A 84 1.39 -28.06 12.92
CA ASP A 84 0.36 -27.14 12.42
C ASP A 84 -0.33 -26.53 13.64
N VAL A 85 -0.44 -25.20 13.67
CA VAL A 85 -1.18 -24.53 14.74
C VAL A 85 -2.60 -25.09 14.72
N GLU A 86 -2.96 -25.87 15.72
CA GLU A 86 -4.22 -26.62 15.77
C GLU A 86 -5.41 -25.68 15.48
N GLY A 87 -6.09 -25.94 14.35
CA GLY A 87 -7.24 -25.17 13.89
C GLY A 87 -6.92 -23.93 13.02
N ALA A 88 -5.68 -23.69 12.61
CA ALA A 88 -5.35 -22.65 11.63
C ALA A 88 -5.71 -23.11 10.20
N LYS A 89 -6.59 -22.36 9.53
CA LYS A 89 -7.04 -22.65 8.17
C LYS A 89 -6.80 -21.45 7.26
N VAL A 90 -6.12 -21.68 6.13
CA VAL A 90 -6.04 -20.69 5.05
C VAL A 90 -7.35 -20.71 4.27
N ARG A 91 -7.92 -19.53 4.02
CA ARG A 91 -9.08 -19.34 3.14
C ARG A 91 -8.99 -18.01 2.41
N ARG A 92 -9.88 -17.81 1.43
CA ARG A 92 -10.00 -16.53 0.72
C ARG A 92 -10.39 -15.41 1.70
N LEU A 93 -9.82 -14.23 1.46
CA LEU A 93 -10.20 -12.98 2.10
C LEU A 93 -11.55 -12.52 1.52
N ASP A 94 -12.52 -12.25 2.39
CA ASP A 94 -13.82 -11.70 2.03
C ASP A 94 -13.90 -10.23 2.47
N GLU A 95 -14.82 -9.45 1.88
CA GLU A 95 -15.05 -8.06 2.29
C GLU A 95 -15.31 -7.88 3.80
N ARG A 96 -15.96 -8.87 4.44
CA ARG A 96 -16.21 -8.84 5.89
C ARG A 96 -14.94 -8.95 6.73
N ASP A 97 -13.85 -9.50 6.16
CA ASP A 97 -12.58 -9.68 6.84
C ASP A 97 -11.69 -8.43 6.77
N ILE A 98 -12.04 -7.43 5.93
CA ILE A 98 -11.21 -6.22 5.70
C ILE A 98 -10.89 -5.51 7.02
N GLY A 99 -11.86 -5.42 7.95
CA GLY A 99 -11.62 -4.80 9.26
C GLY A 99 -10.50 -5.49 10.04
N ALA A 100 -10.45 -6.82 10.01
CA ALA A 100 -9.40 -7.60 10.67
C ALA A 100 -8.06 -7.52 9.93
N ALA A 101 -8.08 -7.48 8.59
CA ALA A 101 -6.88 -7.28 7.77
C ALA A 101 -6.23 -5.91 8.04
N ILE A 102 -7.03 -4.84 8.16
CA ILE A 102 -6.55 -3.51 8.58
C ILE A 102 -5.98 -3.57 10.00
N ALA A 103 -6.66 -4.22 10.94
CA ALA A 103 -6.16 -4.35 12.31
C ALA A 103 -4.80 -5.06 12.37
N LEU A 104 -4.59 -6.12 11.59
CA LEU A 104 -3.31 -6.82 11.49
C LEU A 104 -2.23 -5.92 10.88
N THR A 105 -2.48 -5.31 9.72
CA THR A 105 -1.49 -4.46 9.03
C THR A 105 -1.12 -3.21 9.83
N ASN A 106 -2.01 -2.72 10.69
CA ASN A 106 -1.72 -1.63 11.63
C ASN A 106 -0.70 -2.01 12.71
N LEU A 107 -0.50 -3.29 13.03
CA LEU A 107 0.55 -3.73 13.96
C LEU A 107 1.95 -3.33 13.48
N GLU A 108 2.13 -3.19 12.16
CA GLU A 108 3.38 -2.77 11.53
C GLU A 108 3.30 -1.34 10.98
N ASN A 109 2.22 -0.60 11.30
CA ASN A 109 1.97 0.78 10.87
C ASN A 109 1.99 0.98 9.33
N TRP A 110 1.50 0.00 8.57
CA TRP A 110 1.51 0.07 7.10
C TRP A 110 0.45 1.00 6.50
N GLY A 111 -0.55 1.42 7.29
CA GLY A 111 -1.50 2.45 6.87
C GLY A 111 -2.53 2.02 5.83
N TYR A 112 -2.79 0.72 5.67
CA TYR A 112 -3.83 0.22 4.76
C TYR A 112 -5.22 0.73 5.17
N THR A 113 -5.96 1.21 4.19
CA THR A 113 -7.35 1.65 4.34
C THR A 113 -8.33 0.60 3.80
N ARG A 114 -9.63 0.79 4.06
CA ARG A 114 -10.68 -0.04 3.43
C ARG A 114 -10.62 0.06 1.90
N ALA A 115 -10.35 1.24 1.36
CA ALA A 115 -10.25 1.44 -0.09
C ALA A 115 -9.07 0.67 -0.70
N ASP A 116 -7.95 0.53 0.02
CA ASP A 116 -6.81 -0.25 -0.44
C ASP A 116 -7.16 -1.74 -0.53
N PHE A 117 -7.80 -2.31 0.50
CA PHE A 117 -8.24 -3.70 0.46
C PHE A 117 -9.34 -3.96 -0.57
N VAL A 118 -10.29 -3.04 -0.74
CA VAL A 118 -11.31 -3.15 -1.81
C VAL A 118 -10.63 -3.19 -3.18
N ARG A 119 -9.67 -2.31 -3.44
CA ARG A 119 -8.91 -2.31 -4.69
C ARG A 119 -8.14 -3.61 -4.91
N LEU A 120 -7.52 -4.15 -3.87
CA LEU A 120 -6.80 -5.43 -3.96
C LEU A 120 -7.75 -6.60 -4.27
N LEU A 121 -8.93 -6.62 -3.65
CA LEU A 121 -9.98 -7.60 -3.98
C LEU A 121 -10.50 -7.40 -5.40
N THR A 122 -10.65 -6.17 -5.89
CA THR A 122 -11.03 -5.93 -7.29
C THR A 122 -9.98 -6.42 -8.28
N LEU A 123 -8.69 -6.20 -7.99
CA LEU A 123 -7.58 -6.63 -8.85
C LEU A 123 -7.31 -8.13 -8.79
N SER A 124 -7.67 -8.81 -7.70
CA SER A 124 -7.48 -10.25 -7.54
C SER A 124 -8.57 -10.86 -6.64
N PRO A 125 -9.81 -10.99 -7.17
CA PRO A 125 -10.98 -11.40 -6.37
C PRO A 125 -10.80 -12.74 -5.67
N GLU A 126 -10.11 -13.68 -6.30
CA GLU A 126 -9.89 -15.03 -5.78
C GLU A 126 -8.47 -15.24 -5.22
N GLY A 127 -7.63 -14.20 -5.28
CA GLY A 127 -6.20 -14.27 -5.00
C GLY A 127 -5.79 -13.63 -3.68
N CYS A 128 -6.72 -13.18 -2.83
CA CYS A 128 -6.40 -12.67 -1.50
C CYS A 128 -6.77 -13.71 -0.43
N PHE A 129 -5.94 -13.85 0.60
CA PHE A 129 -6.03 -14.92 1.59
C PHE A 129 -5.94 -14.39 3.02
N VAL A 130 -6.59 -15.12 3.92
CA VAL A 130 -6.44 -14.98 5.37
C VAL A 130 -6.15 -16.32 6.01
N VAL A 131 -5.52 -16.27 7.18
CA VAL A 131 -5.45 -17.41 8.09
C VAL A 131 -6.45 -17.17 9.20
N GLU A 132 -7.38 -18.11 9.38
CA GLU A 132 -8.33 -18.12 10.48
C GLU A 132 -7.91 -19.17 11.52
N ALA A 133 -7.84 -18.79 12.79
CA ALA A 133 -7.60 -19.70 13.90
C ALA A 133 -8.55 -19.36 15.05
N LYS A 134 -9.29 -20.36 15.56
CA LYS A 134 -10.27 -20.21 16.65
C LYS A 134 -11.30 -19.09 16.40
N GLY A 135 -11.74 -18.94 15.15
CA GLY A 135 -12.71 -17.92 14.73
C GLY A 135 -12.14 -16.51 14.56
N CYS A 136 -10.82 -16.32 14.71
CA CYS A 136 -10.15 -15.03 14.54
C CYS A 136 -9.24 -15.04 13.31
N ILE A 137 -9.20 -13.92 12.59
CA ILE A 137 -8.20 -13.71 11.53
C ILE A 137 -6.86 -13.39 12.16
N VAL A 138 -5.88 -14.24 11.91
CA VAL A 138 -4.53 -14.17 12.50
C VAL A 138 -3.43 -13.98 11.45
N GLY A 139 -3.79 -13.94 10.17
CA GLY A 139 -2.88 -13.58 9.10
C GLY A 139 -3.63 -13.10 7.87
N VAL A 140 -2.98 -12.27 7.07
CA VAL A 140 -3.46 -11.81 5.77
C VAL A 140 -2.32 -11.80 4.77
N LEU A 141 -2.66 -12.07 3.51
CA LEU A 141 -1.80 -11.96 2.33
C LEU A 141 -2.68 -11.57 1.16
N THR A 142 -2.26 -10.58 0.38
CA THR A 142 -2.94 -10.20 -0.85
C THR A 142 -2.08 -10.53 -2.06
N THR A 143 -2.73 -10.70 -3.21
CA THR A 143 -2.04 -10.79 -4.49
C THR A 143 -2.60 -9.75 -5.45
N THR A 144 -1.79 -9.36 -6.43
CA THR A 144 -2.20 -8.53 -7.56
C THR A 144 -1.63 -9.15 -8.83
N THR A 145 -2.48 -9.53 -9.79
CA THR A 145 -2.05 -10.31 -10.98
C THR A 145 -2.19 -9.49 -12.27
N TYR A 146 -1.18 -9.60 -13.15
CA TYR A 146 -1.10 -8.99 -14.47
C TYR A 146 -0.53 -10.01 -15.46
N ASP A 147 -1.29 -10.40 -16.48
CA ASP A 147 -0.90 -11.47 -17.40
C ASP A 147 -0.44 -12.74 -16.62
N GLY A 148 0.83 -13.16 -16.77
CA GLY A 148 1.44 -14.27 -16.03
C GLY A 148 2.34 -13.84 -14.86
N LEU A 149 2.25 -12.58 -14.43
CA LEU A 149 3.02 -11.98 -13.33
C LEU A 149 2.08 -11.67 -12.16
N ALA A 150 2.48 -12.00 -10.93
CA ALA A 150 1.75 -11.58 -9.73
C ALA A 150 2.66 -10.89 -8.72
N PHE A 151 2.09 -10.01 -7.91
CA PHE A 151 2.73 -9.37 -6.77
C PHE A 151 2.09 -9.85 -5.47
N LEU A 152 2.91 -10.21 -4.49
CA LEU A 152 2.44 -10.50 -3.13
C LEU A 152 2.51 -9.23 -2.28
N GLY A 153 1.46 -9.01 -1.51
CA GLY A 153 1.26 -7.83 -0.67
C GLY A 153 0.69 -8.15 0.69
N ALA A 154 0.74 -7.15 1.57
CA ALA A 154 0.16 -7.20 2.92
C ALA A 154 0.43 -8.50 3.69
N VAL A 155 1.62 -9.11 3.52
CA VAL A 155 1.95 -10.43 4.09
C VAL A 155 2.25 -10.28 5.58
N ILE A 156 1.28 -10.62 6.43
CA ILE A 156 1.44 -10.48 7.88
C ILE A 156 0.76 -11.62 8.63
N VAL A 157 1.40 -12.02 9.73
CA VAL A 157 0.87 -12.95 10.72
C VAL A 157 0.93 -12.28 12.09
N SER A 158 -0.07 -12.54 12.92
CA SER A 158 -0.15 -12.04 14.28
C SER A 158 1.16 -12.39 15.03
N PRO A 159 1.72 -11.46 15.83
CA PRO A 159 3.00 -11.67 16.52
C PRO A 159 3.09 -12.98 17.30
N GLU A 160 2.00 -13.41 17.93
CA GLU A 160 1.90 -14.60 18.79
C GLU A 160 2.01 -15.92 18.02
N LEU A 161 1.80 -15.88 16.70
CA LEU A 161 1.86 -17.04 15.81
C LEU A 161 3.06 -17.02 14.85
N ARG A 162 3.92 -16.00 14.95
CA ARG A 162 5.18 -15.96 14.19
C ARG A 162 6.10 -17.11 14.61
N GLY A 163 6.84 -17.65 13.64
CA GLY A 163 7.74 -18.79 13.85
C GLY A 163 7.07 -20.15 13.98
N LYS A 164 5.73 -20.24 13.91
CA LYS A 164 4.95 -21.48 14.03
C LYS A 164 4.44 -22.03 12.70
N GLY A 165 5.11 -21.71 11.58
CA GLY A 165 4.74 -22.23 10.26
C GLY A 165 3.54 -21.54 9.57
N VAL A 166 2.72 -20.75 10.26
CA VAL A 166 1.52 -20.08 9.69
C VAL A 166 1.82 -19.26 8.42
N GLY A 167 2.87 -18.43 8.45
CA GLY A 167 3.24 -17.63 7.28
C GLY A 167 3.67 -18.49 6.09
N LYS A 168 4.34 -19.63 6.34
CA LYS A 168 4.72 -20.58 5.30
C LYS A 168 3.48 -21.21 4.67
N GLN A 169 2.54 -21.70 5.47
CA GLN A 169 1.29 -22.30 5.00
C GLN A 169 0.47 -21.33 4.13
N MET A 170 0.36 -20.07 4.57
CA MET A 170 -0.33 -19.02 3.80
C MET A 170 0.36 -18.71 2.47
N MET A 171 1.70 -18.63 2.46
CA MET A 171 2.48 -18.43 1.24
C MET A 171 2.36 -19.61 0.28
N GLU A 172 2.42 -20.85 0.76
CA GLU A 172 2.27 -22.05 -0.07
C GLU A 172 0.90 -22.08 -0.74
N ALA A 173 -0.18 -21.81 0.01
CA ALA A 173 -1.53 -21.72 -0.54
C ALA A 173 -1.66 -20.63 -1.62
N ALA A 174 -1.05 -19.45 -1.40
CA ALA A 174 -1.05 -18.38 -2.38
C ALA A 174 -0.25 -18.76 -3.64
N LEU A 175 0.93 -19.35 -3.50
CA LEU A 175 1.75 -19.79 -4.62
C LEU A 175 1.13 -20.96 -5.41
N ASP A 176 0.42 -21.87 -4.74
CA ASP A 176 -0.35 -22.93 -5.39
C ASP A 176 -1.52 -22.36 -6.18
N HIS A 177 -2.27 -21.41 -5.60
CA HIS A 177 -3.33 -20.70 -6.30
C HIS A 177 -2.82 -19.97 -7.55
N LEU A 178 -1.78 -19.16 -7.41
CA LEU A 178 -1.20 -18.40 -8.52
C LEU A 178 -0.70 -19.33 -9.64
N ARG A 179 -0.05 -20.45 -9.30
CA ARG A 179 0.32 -21.47 -10.29
C ARG A 179 -0.89 -22.04 -11.01
N SER A 180 -1.97 -22.35 -10.28
CA SER A 180 -3.19 -22.91 -10.86
C SER A 180 -3.90 -21.96 -11.84
N THR A 181 -3.66 -20.64 -11.72
CA THR A 181 -4.21 -19.62 -12.62
C THR A 181 -3.28 -19.24 -13.76
N GLY A 182 -2.15 -19.94 -13.91
CA GLY A 182 -1.20 -19.72 -15.02
C GLY A 182 -0.13 -18.65 -14.75
N VAL A 183 0.01 -18.17 -13.50
CA VAL A 183 1.10 -17.27 -13.11
C VAL A 183 2.42 -18.03 -13.12
N ARG A 184 3.40 -17.47 -13.84
CA ARG A 184 4.74 -18.04 -14.02
C ARG A 184 5.82 -17.30 -13.24
N THR A 185 5.53 -16.06 -12.85
CA THR A 185 6.43 -15.20 -12.09
C THR A 185 5.69 -14.55 -10.94
N VAL A 186 6.23 -14.64 -9.74
CA VAL A 186 5.68 -13.98 -8.55
C VAL A 186 6.73 -13.05 -7.96
N ARG A 187 6.39 -11.79 -7.73
CA ARG A 187 7.27 -10.78 -7.14
C ARG A 187 6.73 -10.30 -5.79
N LEU A 188 7.62 -9.79 -4.96
CA LEU A 188 7.29 -9.09 -3.72
C LEU A 188 8.35 -8.08 -3.37
N ASN A 189 8.05 -7.21 -2.40
CA ASN A 189 9.03 -6.30 -1.79
C ASN A 189 9.21 -6.69 -0.32
N ALA A 190 10.31 -7.36 -0.02
CA ALA A 190 10.60 -7.85 1.33
C ALA A 190 11.23 -6.76 2.19
N TYR A 191 10.71 -6.54 3.39
CA TYR A 191 11.49 -5.87 4.43
C TYR A 191 12.73 -6.69 4.78
N LEU A 192 13.80 -6.01 5.19
CA LEU A 192 15.12 -6.62 5.37
C LEU A 192 15.11 -7.82 6.32
N ASN A 193 14.30 -7.76 7.39
CA ASN A 193 14.13 -8.83 8.36
C ASN A 193 13.37 -10.05 7.80
N ALA A 194 12.59 -9.89 6.74
CA ALA A 194 11.78 -10.94 6.13
C ALA A 194 12.50 -11.64 4.95
N ILE A 195 13.63 -11.12 4.45
CA ILE A 195 14.37 -11.71 3.32
C ILE A 195 14.68 -13.20 3.55
N PRO A 196 15.24 -13.65 4.70
CA PRO A 196 15.55 -15.07 4.90
C PRO A 196 14.32 -15.98 4.95
N PHE A 197 13.13 -15.43 5.18
CA PHE A 197 11.88 -16.18 5.07
C PHE A 197 11.54 -16.47 3.62
N TYR A 198 11.59 -15.47 2.75
CA TYR A 198 11.29 -15.64 1.32
C TYR A 198 12.34 -16.46 0.59
N GLU A 199 13.63 -16.35 0.93
CA GLU A 199 14.68 -17.19 0.34
C GLU A 199 14.44 -18.69 0.59
N ARG A 200 13.97 -19.06 1.78
CA ARG A 200 13.61 -20.44 2.11
C ARG A 200 12.40 -20.95 1.33
N LEU A 201 11.58 -20.06 0.80
CA LEU A 201 10.46 -20.36 -0.10
C LEU A 201 10.87 -20.37 -1.58
N GLY A 202 12.16 -20.16 -1.88
CA GLY A 202 12.72 -20.17 -3.24
C GLY A 202 12.66 -18.83 -3.96
N PHE A 203 12.35 -17.73 -3.26
CA PHE A 203 12.47 -16.40 -3.86
C PHE A 203 13.94 -16.00 -4.01
N GLN A 204 14.26 -15.44 -5.18
CA GLN A 204 15.56 -14.90 -5.55
C GLN A 204 15.56 -13.38 -5.39
N ARG A 205 16.70 -12.81 -4.98
CA ARG A 205 16.87 -11.36 -4.83
C ARG A 205 16.95 -10.69 -6.20
N GLU A 206 16.32 -9.53 -6.35
CA GLU A 206 16.49 -8.65 -7.52
C GLU A 206 17.23 -7.36 -7.07
N TYR A 207 16.53 -6.23 -6.96
CA TYR A 207 17.10 -4.93 -6.61
C TYR A 207 16.40 -4.30 -5.39
N GLU A 208 17.01 -3.30 -4.76
CA GLU A 208 16.37 -2.60 -3.65
C GLU A 208 15.29 -1.63 -4.16
N VAL A 209 14.17 -1.57 -3.46
CA VAL A 209 13.14 -0.55 -3.61
C VAL A 209 13.28 0.40 -2.45
N VAL A 210 13.41 1.69 -2.74
CA VAL A 210 13.61 2.73 -1.73
C VAL A 210 12.34 3.57 -1.66
N ARG A 211 11.86 3.82 -0.44
CA ARG A 211 10.77 4.76 -0.19
C ARG A 211 11.34 6.12 0.16
N TRP A 212 10.80 7.15 -0.47
CA TRP A 212 11.12 8.54 -0.20
C TRP A 212 9.89 9.32 0.24
N THR A 213 10.12 10.36 1.04
CA THR A 213 9.14 11.40 1.38
C THR A 213 9.78 12.76 1.22
N GLY A 214 9.00 13.77 0.85
CA GLY A 214 9.55 15.09 0.64
C GLY A 214 8.48 16.17 0.55
N PRO A 215 8.88 17.44 0.78
CA PRO A 215 7.97 18.56 0.71
C PRO A 215 7.56 18.81 -0.73
N THR A 216 6.31 19.20 -0.92
CA THR A 216 5.85 19.66 -2.22
C THR A 216 6.50 21.00 -2.57
N ARG A 217 6.96 21.09 -3.82
CA ARG A 217 7.55 22.32 -4.37
C ARG A 217 6.74 22.74 -5.57
N THR A 218 5.99 23.83 -5.40
CA THR A 218 5.15 24.36 -6.47
C THR A 218 6.02 24.89 -7.61
N GLY A 219 5.51 24.72 -8.83
CA GLY A 219 6.16 25.21 -10.03
C GLY A 219 5.25 25.02 -11.23
N ARG A 220 5.57 25.68 -12.33
CA ARG A 220 4.79 25.57 -13.57
C ARG A 220 5.13 24.25 -14.27
N ALA A 221 4.12 23.40 -14.45
CA ALA A 221 4.22 22.23 -15.31
C ALA A 221 3.98 22.62 -16.78
N ARG A 222 4.64 21.92 -17.71
CA ARG A 222 4.45 22.09 -19.16
C ARG A 222 4.15 20.73 -19.80
N GLY A 223 3.23 20.70 -20.75
CA GLY A 223 2.97 19.49 -21.55
C GLY A 223 2.37 18.31 -20.76
N VAL A 224 1.73 18.56 -19.62
CA VAL A 224 1.02 17.55 -18.82
C VAL A 224 -0.46 17.88 -18.75
N ARG A 225 -1.29 16.84 -18.71
CA ARG A 225 -2.75 16.94 -18.60
C ARG A 225 -3.31 15.76 -17.79
N PRO A 226 -4.49 15.90 -17.18
CA PRO A 226 -5.23 14.76 -16.66
C PRO A 226 -5.44 13.66 -17.71
N VAL A 227 -5.49 12.42 -17.24
CA VAL A 227 -5.79 11.23 -18.05
C VAL A 227 -7.18 11.34 -18.68
N ARG A 228 -7.32 10.78 -19.87
CA ARG A 228 -8.59 10.58 -20.58
C ARG A 228 -8.80 9.08 -20.78
N LEU A 229 -10.05 8.65 -20.90
CA LEU A 229 -10.37 7.24 -21.15
C LEU A 229 -9.68 6.70 -22.42
N ASP A 230 -9.60 7.52 -23.47
CA ASP A 230 -8.93 7.16 -24.73
C ASP A 230 -7.40 7.00 -24.60
N ASP A 231 -6.79 7.47 -23.50
CA ASP A 231 -5.35 7.29 -23.27
C ASP A 231 -5.01 5.88 -22.77
N LEU A 232 -5.97 5.17 -22.15
CA LEU A 232 -5.69 4.00 -21.31
C LEU A 232 -5.07 2.83 -22.08
N ASP A 233 -5.48 2.61 -23.33
CA ASP A 233 -4.85 1.62 -24.21
C ASP A 233 -3.38 1.96 -24.52
N GLY A 234 -3.12 3.25 -24.78
CA GLY A 234 -1.77 3.75 -25.04
C GLY A 234 -0.89 3.68 -23.80
N LEU A 235 -1.43 4.06 -22.65
CA LEU A 235 -0.76 4.01 -21.35
C LEU A 235 -0.43 2.59 -20.95
N ALA A 236 -1.34 1.63 -21.11
CA ALA A 236 -1.09 0.23 -20.79
C ALA A 236 0.06 -0.35 -21.64
N ARG A 237 0.10 -0.06 -22.94
CA ARG A 237 1.22 -0.48 -23.81
C ARG A 237 2.55 0.18 -23.43
N PHE A 238 2.50 1.48 -23.16
CA PHE A 238 3.67 2.24 -22.72
C PHE A 238 4.21 1.70 -21.38
N ASP A 239 3.33 1.53 -20.40
CA ASP A 239 3.63 0.98 -19.08
C ASP A 239 4.22 -0.42 -19.16
N ALA A 240 3.61 -1.31 -19.95
CA ALA A 240 4.07 -2.70 -20.11
C ALA A 240 5.51 -2.81 -20.61
N THR A 241 6.01 -1.82 -21.36
CA THR A 241 7.42 -1.77 -21.80
C THR A 241 8.38 -1.71 -20.61
N TYR A 242 8.01 -0.99 -19.56
CA TYR A 242 8.88 -0.74 -18.39
C TYR A 242 8.52 -1.62 -17.20
N PHE A 243 7.23 -1.88 -16.99
CA PHE A 243 6.75 -2.77 -15.92
C PHE A 243 6.93 -4.25 -16.26
N GLY A 244 6.89 -4.60 -17.55
CA GLY A 244 7.05 -5.96 -18.05
C GLY A 244 5.74 -6.74 -18.22
N ALA A 245 4.60 -6.22 -17.76
CA ALA A 245 3.28 -6.84 -17.91
C ALA A 245 2.18 -5.78 -18.14
N ASN A 246 1.00 -6.19 -18.61
CA ASN A 246 -0.12 -5.30 -18.84
C ASN A 246 -0.84 -4.91 -17.54
N ARG A 247 -0.58 -3.70 -17.03
CA ARG A 247 -1.26 -3.15 -15.84
C ARG A 247 -2.58 -2.45 -16.11
N ARG A 248 -3.21 -2.67 -17.28
CA ARG A 248 -4.48 -2.02 -17.63
C ARG A 248 -5.53 -2.06 -16.51
N PRO A 249 -5.80 -3.19 -15.81
CA PRO A 249 -6.77 -3.21 -14.72
C PRO A 249 -6.48 -2.21 -13.59
N LEU A 250 -5.20 -2.01 -13.23
CA LEU A 250 -4.82 -1.00 -12.24
C LEU A 250 -5.01 0.42 -12.80
N LEU A 251 -4.62 0.65 -14.05
CA LEU A 251 -4.75 1.97 -14.68
C LEU A 251 -6.23 2.38 -14.82
N ASP A 252 -7.13 1.44 -15.11
CA ASP A 252 -8.58 1.69 -15.15
C ASP A 252 -9.08 2.17 -13.78
N LEU A 253 -8.76 1.44 -12.71
CA LEU A 253 -9.17 1.81 -11.35
C LEU A 253 -8.63 3.20 -10.96
N LEU A 254 -7.37 3.49 -11.26
CA LEU A 254 -6.78 4.79 -10.94
C LEU A 254 -7.41 5.94 -11.74
N ALA A 255 -7.83 5.70 -12.99
CA ALA A 255 -8.51 6.70 -13.79
C ALA A 255 -9.90 7.04 -13.22
N GLU A 256 -10.56 6.09 -12.56
CA GLU A 256 -11.82 6.32 -11.87
C GLU A 256 -11.63 6.98 -10.50
N GLU A 257 -10.66 6.50 -9.72
CA GLU A 257 -10.46 6.91 -8.32
C GLU A 257 -9.77 8.26 -8.18
N VAL A 258 -8.78 8.55 -9.03
CA VAL A 258 -7.92 9.73 -8.93
C VAL A 258 -7.72 10.48 -10.28
N PRO A 259 -8.78 10.75 -11.06
CA PRO A 259 -8.65 11.33 -12.41
C PRO A 259 -7.95 12.70 -12.43
N SER A 260 -8.10 13.51 -11.37
CA SER A 260 -7.50 14.85 -11.29
C SER A 260 -5.99 14.81 -11.01
N THR A 261 -5.50 13.74 -10.38
CA THR A 261 -4.09 13.53 -10.00
C THR A 261 -3.44 12.38 -10.78
N PHE A 262 -4.14 11.82 -11.76
CA PHE A 262 -3.58 10.94 -12.78
C PHE A 262 -3.23 11.78 -14.01
N LEU A 263 -1.94 12.05 -14.19
CA LEU A 263 -1.41 12.93 -15.21
C LEU A 263 -0.62 12.19 -16.28
N VAL A 264 -0.80 12.62 -17.52
CA VAL A 264 -0.12 12.10 -18.71
C VAL A 264 0.70 13.21 -19.34
N ALA A 265 1.92 12.88 -19.74
CA ALA A 265 2.80 13.73 -20.53
C ALA A 265 2.92 13.18 -21.94
N GLU A 266 2.70 14.06 -22.92
CA GLU A 266 2.68 13.72 -24.33
C GLU A 266 3.58 14.67 -25.12
N SER A 267 4.30 14.13 -26.09
CA SER A 267 5.09 14.92 -27.03
C SER A 267 4.90 14.38 -28.43
N ARG A 268 4.49 15.26 -29.36
CA ARG A 268 4.25 14.95 -30.78
C ARG A 268 3.32 13.73 -30.97
N GLY A 269 2.22 13.64 -30.22
CA GLY A 269 1.26 12.54 -30.35
C GLY A 269 1.67 11.24 -29.65
N SER A 270 2.79 11.22 -28.91
CA SER A 270 3.29 10.02 -28.23
C SER A 270 3.42 10.24 -26.73
N ILE A 271 2.97 9.26 -25.94
CA ILE A 271 3.14 9.23 -24.49
C ILE A 271 4.63 9.18 -24.16
N ARG A 272 5.08 10.07 -23.27
CA ARG A 272 6.46 10.13 -22.76
C ARG A 272 6.57 9.79 -21.29
N GLY A 273 5.46 9.82 -20.58
CA GLY A 273 5.36 9.38 -19.21
C GLY A 273 3.98 9.66 -18.64
N PHE A 274 3.72 9.10 -17.48
CA PHE A 274 2.53 9.37 -16.69
C PHE A 274 2.84 9.15 -15.22
N LEU A 275 1.98 9.69 -14.36
CA LEU A 275 1.92 9.30 -12.96
C LEU A 275 0.48 9.30 -12.48
N ALA A 276 0.22 8.54 -11.42
CA ALA A 276 -0.96 8.72 -10.58
C ALA A 276 -0.53 9.11 -9.17
N GLY A 277 -1.32 9.97 -8.53
CA GLY A 277 -1.14 10.30 -7.13
C GLY A 277 -2.43 10.15 -6.34
N ASN A 278 -2.33 9.53 -5.17
CA ASN A 278 -3.44 9.33 -4.24
C ASN A 278 -3.29 10.29 -3.05
N PRO A 279 -3.96 11.44 -3.03
CA PRO A 279 -3.92 12.38 -1.91
C PRO A 279 -4.66 11.82 -0.70
N GLY A 280 -3.99 11.75 0.46
CA GLY A 280 -4.56 11.28 1.72
C GLY A 280 -4.00 12.03 2.91
N GLY A 281 -4.88 12.72 3.66
CA GLY A 281 -4.45 13.56 4.79
C GLY A 281 -3.50 14.66 4.33
N ASP A 282 -2.28 14.68 4.88
CA ASP A 282 -1.27 15.70 4.58
C ASP A 282 -0.22 15.21 3.55
N THR A 283 -0.39 14.03 2.94
CA THR A 283 0.58 13.45 2.00
C THR A 283 -0.11 12.91 0.76
N CYS A 284 0.51 13.08 -0.41
CA CYS A 284 0.08 12.41 -1.64
C CYS A 284 1.04 11.27 -1.99
N GLU A 285 0.53 10.04 -2.02
CA GLU A 285 1.29 8.86 -2.43
C GLU A 285 1.34 8.79 -3.96
N ILE A 286 2.54 8.85 -4.56
CA ILE A 286 2.73 8.76 -6.01
C ILE A 286 2.97 7.30 -6.40
N GLY A 287 2.17 6.80 -7.33
CA GLY A 287 2.32 5.45 -7.85
C GLY A 287 1.11 5.00 -8.67
N PRO A 288 1.32 4.39 -9.86
CA PRO A 288 2.60 4.24 -10.55
C PRO A 288 3.09 5.57 -11.16
N TRP A 289 4.40 5.69 -11.35
CA TRP A 289 5.03 6.80 -12.08
C TRP A 289 6.06 6.22 -13.05
N VAL A 290 5.80 6.41 -14.35
CA VAL A 290 6.59 5.83 -15.43
C VAL A 290 6.97 6.91 -16.43
N VAL A 291 8.24 6.96 -16.81
CA VAL A 291 8.79 7.97 -17.72
C VAL A 291 9.77 7.28 -18.67
N ALA A 292 9.68 7.59 -19.97
CA ALA A 292 10.62 7.04 -20.93
C ALA A 292 12.06 7.49 -20.56
N PRO A 293 13.08 6.60 -20.53
CA PRO A 293 14.42 6.94 -20.09
C PRO A 293 15.05 8.15 -20.80
N GLU A 294 14.75 8.34 -22.09
CA GLU A 294 15.22 9.48 -22.88
C GLU A 294 14.49 10.80 -22.59
N SER A 295 13.44 10.76 -21.76
CA SER A 295 12.53 11.87 -21.47
C SER A 295 12.61 12.34 -20.02
N GLY A 296 13.76 12.24 -19.34
CA GLY A 296 13.89 12.57 -17.91
C GLY A 296 13.33 13.95 -17.49
N ALA A 297 13.39 14.97 -18.36
CA ALA A 297 12.79 16.28 -18.10
C ALA A 297 11.26 16.24 -17.86
N VAL A 298 10.57 15.30 -18.53
CA VAL A 298 9.11 15.07 -18.40
C VAL A 298 8.73 14.68 -16.98
N ALA A 299 9.59 13.97 -16.27
CA ALA A 299 9.34 13.58 -14.88
C ALA A 299 9.12 14.81 -13.99
N GLY A 300 9.94 15.85 -14.16
CA GLY A 300 9.77 17.10 -13.42
C GLY A 300 8.47 17.82 -13.72
N ASP A 301 8.00 17.80 -14.98
CA ASP A 301 6.72 18.38 -15.35
C ASP A 301 5.53 17.60 -14.78
N LEU A 302 5.58 16.26 -14.83
CA LEU A 302 4.57 15.39 -14.21
C LEU A 302 4.48 15.65 -12.70
N TYR A 303 5.63 15.68 -12.00
CA TYR A 303 5.69 15.95 -10.57
C TYR A 303 5.09 17.31 -10.21
N ARG A 304 5.48 18.38 -10.91
CA ARG A 304 4.93 19.73 -10.68
C ARG A 304 3.43 19.78 -10.95
N GLY A 305 2.96 19.09 -11.99
CA GLY A 305 1.54 18.96 -12.30
C GLY A 305 0.79 18.28 -11.16
N LEU A 306 1.35 17.19 -10.62
CA LEU A 306 0.75 16.46 -9.51
C LEU A 306 0.64 17.34 -8.27
N VAL A 307 1.74 17.99 -7.89
CA VAL A 307 1.79 18.87 -6.72
C VAL A 307 0.71 19.95 -6.81
N ALA A 308 0.55 20.56 -7.98
CA ALA A 308 -0.47 21.58 -8.21
C ALA A 308 -1.90 21.02 -8.11
N ALA A 309 -2.14 19.79 -8.55
CA ALA A 309 -3.45 19.15 -8.52
C ALA A 309 -3.82 18.54 -7.16
N ALA A 310 -2.85 17.95 -6.45
CA ALA A 310 -3.07 17.24 -5.19
C ALA A 310 -3.21 18.20 -4.00
N GLY A 311 -2.47 19.31 -3.99
CA GLY A 311 -2.57 20.32 -2.92
C GLY A 311 -2.14 19.85 -1.53
N THR A 312 -1.44 18.72 -1.42
CA THR A 312 -0.89 18.22 -0.15
C THR A 312 0.44 18.89 0.18
N PRO A 313 0.80 19.10 1.45
CA PRO A 313 2.09 19.68 1.82
C PRO A 313 3.26 18.73 1.51
N ASP A 314 3.06 17.41 1.62
CA ASP A 314 4.08 16.41 1.35
C ASP A 314 3.66 15.43 0.25
N VAL A 315 4.66 14.74 -0.31
CA VAL A 315 4.49 13.61 -1.21
C VAL A 315 5.39 12.45 -0.79
N ALA A 316 4.96 11.23 -1.07
CA ALA A 316 5.75 10.04 -0.83
C ALA A 316 5.63 9.07 -2.00
N PHE A 317 6.68 8.29 -2.26
CA PHE A 317 6.66 7.25 -3.29
C PHE A 317 7.78 6.24 -3.06
N SER A 318 7.68 5.08 -3.71
CA SER A 318 8.71 4.05 -3.68
C SER A 318 9.17 3.72 -5.08
N GLY A 319 10.49 3.64 -5.31
CA GLY A 319 11.07 3.41 -6.63
C GLY A 319 12.33 2.53 -6.60
N PRO A 320 12.80 2.04 -7.77
CA PRO A 320 14.00 1.21 -7.87
C PRO A 320 15.27 1.98 -7.49
N SER A 321 16.14 1.37 -6.67
CA SER A 321 17.46 1.95 -6.33
C SER A 321 18.44 2.00 -7.51
N THR A 322 18.16 1.23 -8.56
CA THR A 322 18.96 1.12 -9.78
C THR A 322 18.64 2.20 -10.81
N ASN A 323 17.58 2.99 -10.62
CA ASN A 323 17.23 4.09 -11.52
C ASN A 323 18.03 5.36 -11.16
N GLU A 324 19.10 5.62 -11.90
CA GLU A 324 20.00 6.76 -11.65
C GLU A 324 19.31 8.12 -11.84
N ALA A 325 18.49 8.28 -12.89
CA ALA A 325 17.75 9.51 -13.16
C ALA A 325 16.75 9.83 -12.05
N LEU A 326 16.07 8.82 -11.52
CA LEU A 326 15.20 8.96 -10.35
C LEU A 326 16.00 9.41 -9.12
N ARG A 327 17.16 8.81 -8.87
CA ARG A 327 17.99 9.16 -7.71
C ARG A 327 18.53 10.57 -7.78
N GLU A 328 18.91 11.04 -8.97
CA GLU A 328 19.28 12.43 -9.19
C GLU A 328 18.09 13.36 -8.90
N PHE A 329 16.90 13.04 -9.42
CA PHE A 329 15.68 13.80 -9.16
C PHE A 329 15.35 13.89 -7.65
N VAL A 330 15.39 12.76 -6.94
CA VAL A 330 15.16 12.68 -5.49
C VAL A 330 16.12 13.61 -4.73
N ARG A 331 17.41 13.59 -5.09
CA ARG A 331 18.43 14.45 -4.48
C ARG A 331 18.16 15.93 -4.75
N ASP A 332 17.84 16.27 -6.01
CA ASP A 332 17.62 17.65 -6.43
C ASP A 332 16.36 18.25 -5.80
N GLN A 333 15.31 17.44 -5.65
CA GLN A 333 14.08 17.83 -4.96
C GLN A 333 14.18 17.74 -3.43
N ARG A 334 15.30 17.25 -2.88
CA ARG A 334 15.57 17.11 -1.44
C ARG A 334 14.58 16.19 -0.72
N PHE A 335 14.24 15.07 -1.36
CA PHE A 335 13.51 14.01 -0.70
C PHE A 335 14.40 13.30 0.33
N GLU A 336 13.78 12.86 1.41
CA GLU A 336 14.40 12.04 2.44
C GLU A 336 14.05 10.57 2.21
N GLU A 337 15.04 9.70 2.38
CA GLU A 337 14.81 8.26 2.38
C GLU A 337 14.17 7.82 3.70
N VAL A 338 13.05 7.10 3.60
CA VAL A 338 12.30 6.61 4.76
C VAL A 338 12.70 5.18 5.09
N PHE A 339 12.64 4.27 4.11
CA PHE A 339 13.05 2.88 4.29
C PHE A 339 13.44 2.21 2.97
N ARG A 340 14.03 1.02 3.08
CA ARG A 340 14.32 0.12 1.96
C ARG A 340 13.61 -1.22 2.10
N ALA A 341 13.15 -1.75 0.98
CA ALA A 341 12.73 -3.11 0.81
C ALA A 341 13.58 -3.76 -0.30
N LEU A 342 13.61 -5.08 -0.35
CA LEU A 342 14.27 -5.84 -1.42
C LEU A 342 13.21 -6.43 -2.34
N ARG A 343 13.26 -6.07 -3.62
CA ARG A 343 12.49 -6.78 -4.65
C ARG A 343 12.99 -8.22 -4.71
N MET A 344 12.06 -9.17 -4.66
CA MET A 344 12.36 -10.59 -4.80
C MET A 344 11.40 -11.25 -5.79
N ARG A 345 11.88 -12.29 -6.47
CA ARG A 345 11.16 -13.01 -7.52
C ARG A 345 11.16 -14.52 -7.27
N TRP A 346 10.03 -15.16 -7.50
CA TRP A 346 9.87 -16.61 -7.57
C TRP A 346 9.38 -16.99 -8.99
N GLY A 347 9.85 -18.13 -9.51
CA GLY A 347 9.50 -18.58 -10.87
C GLY A 347 10.46 -18.11 -11.96
N ALA A 348 9.98 -17.98 -13.20
CA ALA A 348 10.77 -17.55 -14.36
C ALA A 348 10.96 -16.02 -14.40
N ASP A 349 11.94 -15.50 -15.15
CA ASP A 349 12.17 -14.05 -15.31
C ASP A 349 11.61 -13.55 -16.65
N GLU A 350 10.34 -13.83 -16.90
CA GLU A 350 9.70 -13.56 -18.21
C GLU A 350 9.12 -12.14 -18.30
N PHE A 351 9.03 -11.43 -17.17
CA PHE A 351 8.40 -10.12 -17.05
C PHE A 351 9.39 -9.08 -16.51
N ALA A 352 10.66 -9.14 -16.91
CA ALA A 352 11.72 -8.28 -16.37
C ALA A 352 11.42 -6.78 -16.51
N GLY A 353 10.77 -6.37 -17.61
CA GLY A 353 10.53 -4.97 -17.93
C GLY A 353 11.84 -4.18 -18.10
N ASP A 354 11.77 -2.87 -17.92
CA ASP A 354 12.93 -1.99 -17.87
C ASP A 354 12.79 -0.99 -16.70
N PRO A 355 13.46 -1.26 -15.56
CA PRO A 355 13.33 -0.43 -14.35
C PRO A 355 13.87 0.99 -14.53
N ARG A 356 14.62 1.29 -15.61
CA ARG A 356 15.06 2.65 -15.92
C ARG A 356 13.89 3.58 -16.24
N GLY A 357 12.77 3.03 -16.70
CA GLY A 357 11.54 3.79 -16.93
C GLY A 357 10.62 3.92 -15.71
N ILE A 358 10.89 3.17 -14.64
CA ILE A 358 10.05 3.16 -13.44
C ILE A 358 10.59 4.17 -12.42
N TRP A 359 9.79 5.20 -12.14
CA TRP A 359 10.10 6.26 -11.18
C TRP A 359 9.37 6.02 -9.84
N ALA A 360 8.15 5.47 -9.89
CA ALA A 360 7.46 4.95 -8.73
C ALA A 360 6.67 3.68 -9.08
N LEU A 361 6.68 2.73 -8.14
CA LEU A 361 5.83 1.55 -8.17
C LEU A 361 4.37 1.97 -7.98
N GLY A 362 3.40 1.13 -8.39
CA GLY A 362 1.98 1.33 -8.09
C GLY A 362 1.62 1.11 -6.60
N GLY A 363 2.60 0.72 -5.79
CA GLY A 363 2.47 0.23 -4.43
C GLY A 363 3.34 -1.01 -4.27
N LEU A 364 3.76 -1.34 -3.04
CA LEU A 364 4.62 -2.50 -2.82
C LEU A 364 3.94 -3.82 -3.21
N GLU A 365 2.62 -3.85 -3.09
CA GLU A 365 1.72 -4.96 -3.38
C GLU A 365 1.17 -4.98 -4.82
N LYS A 366 1.35 -3.89 -5.58
CA LYS A 366 0.72 -3.72 -6.91
C LYS A 366 1.68 -3.59 -8.08
N GLY A 367 2.98 -3.49 -7.86
CA GLY A 367 3.91 -3.39 -8.99
C GLY A 367 4.92 -2.29 -8.90
#